data_AF-A0A7X6PHE8-F1
#
_entry.id   AF-A0A7X6PHE8-F1
#
_cell.length_a   1.000
_cell.length_b   1.000
_cell.length_c   1.000
_cell.angle_alpha   90.00
_cell.angle_beta   90.00
_cell.angle_gamma   90.00
#
_symmetry.space_group_name_H-M   'P 1'
#
loop_
_entity.id
_entity.type
_entity.pdbx_description
1 polymer ?
#
loop_
_entity_poly.entity_id
_entity_poly.type
_entity_poly.pdbx_seq_one_letter_code
_entity_poly.pdbx_strand_id
1 'polypeptide(L)'
;MQASCWQLVEIYPSSGELGSNLLPLTINHNEVRFLRQSILSDSRFSIDQDGNWHLRFFVDTEFEQRLFVRFLVADNVEALRKQQAQQRDYNLKFKYLTRLVFSHLPTKEKEIDSQVLQASRILKDTESITEQHLFKTDYYRGYIDGRGEIFLSKYANDANFKRHTILHALAQAYMLAMSQLKHRLRPSLVGQGDIRVLRAVYQDFVRFNANCFYMQPVLYDRPSMCEAWQRIDDAYRVCAENRELFEKIKSVHFLLDLENSEKEAEHREKSNAKMSQLSITIAVVGVIIALSTWLIEYLGY
;
A
#
# COMPACT_ATOMS: atom_id res chain seq x y z
N MET A 1 34.54 15.38 22.31
CA MET A 1 33.63 15.68 21.19
C MET A 1 33.20 14.35 20.60
N GLN A 2 31.94 13.94 20.74
CA GLN A 2 31.42 12.84 19.92
C GLN A 2 31.27 13.40 18.51
N ALA A 3 31.95 12.81 17.54
CA ALA A 3 31.75 13.13 16.13
C ALA A 3 30.27 12.86 15.78
N SER A 4 29.63 13.80 15.11
CA SER A 4 28.25 13.69 14.68
C SER A 4 28.13 12.60 13.62
N CYS A 5 27.69 11.41 14.01
CA CYS A 5 27.41 10.34 13.05
C CYS A 5 26.14 10.69 12.27
N TRP A 6 26.26 10.79 10.95
CA TRP A 6 25.13 10.97 10.04
C TRP A 6 24.79 9.65 9.38
N GLN A 7 23.49 9.38 9.27
CA GLN A 7 22.99 8.22 8.57
C GLN A 7 21.87 8.63 7.61
N LEU A 8 22.00 8.22 6.36
CA LEU A 8 20.96 8.35 5.34
C LEU A 8 20.43 6.96 5.01
N VAL A 9 19.12 6.84 5.05
CA VAL A 9 18.39 5.65 4.64
C VAL A 9 17.63 5.95 3.36
N GLU A 10 17.74 5.09 2.37
CA GLU A 10 17.01 5.21 1.12
C GLU A 10 16.23 3.92 0.85
N ILE A 11 14.93 4.04 0.61
CA ILE A 11 14.03 2.90 0.37
C ILE A 11 13.70 2.86 -1.12
N TYR A 12 13.86 1.69 -1.74
CA TYR A 12 13.66 1.44 -3.16
C TYR A 12 12.65 0.32 -3.41
N PRO A 13 11.92 0.35 -4.54
CA PRO A 13 11.28 -0.87 -5.02
C PRO A 13 12.37 -1.86 -5.43
N SER A 14 12.15 -3.15 -5.14
CA SER A 14 13.06 -4.22 -5.54
C SER A 14 12.33 -5.20 -6.45
N SER A 15 12.94 -5.54 -7.59
CA SER A 15 12.42 -6.55 -8.52
C SER A 15 13.30 -7.81 -8.60
N GLY A 16 14.46 -7.81 -7.95
CA GLY A 16 15.46 -8.88 -8.07
C GLY A 16 15.18 -10.11 -7.22
N GLU A 17 15.72 -11.25 -7.64
CA GLU A 17 15.89 -12.42 -6.78
C GLU A 17 16.93 -12.11 -5.70
N LEU A 18 16.59 -12.51 -4.47
CA LEU A 18 17.42 -12.30 -3.30
C LEU A 18 18.67 -13.17 -3.38
N GLY A 19 19.85 -12.59 -3.15
CA GLY A 19 21.09 -13.35 -3.05
C GLY A 19 21.01 -14.41 -1.96
N SER A 20 21.76 -15.52 -2.12
CA SER A 20 21.65 -16.72 -1.29
C SER A 20 22.12 -16.57 0.17
N ASN A 21 22.67 -15.42 0.57
CA ASN A 21 23.26 -15.19 1.89
C ASN A 21 22.53 -14.06 2.65
N LEU A 22 21.30 -14.32 3.08
CA LEU A 22 20.51 -13.38 3.85
C LEU A 22 20.28 -13.88 5.27
N LEU A 23 20.51 -13.00 6.24
CA LEU A 23 20.24 -13.28 7.65
C LEU A 23 18.89 -12.67 8.07
N PRO A 24 18.17 -13.25 9.05
CA PRO A 24 16.98 -12.64 9.61
C PRO A 24 17.27 -11.25 10.18
N LEU A 25 16.43 -10.27 9.85
CA LEU A 25 16.59 -8.91 10.37
C LEU A 25 16.29 -8.86 11.88
N THR A 26 17.21 -8.30 12.66
CA THR A 26 17.01 -7.99 14.08
C THR A 26 17.28 -6.51 14.38
N ILE A 27 16.53 -5.96 15.33
CA ILE A 27 16.72 -4.60 15.86
C ILE A 27 17.04 -4.74 17.35
N ASN A 28 18.24 -4.30 17.76
CA ASN A 28 18.77 -4.50 19.12
C ASN A 28 18.71 -5.97 19.56
N HIS A 29 19.17 -6.88 18.70
CA HIS A 29 19.17 -8.34 18.93
C HIS A 29 17.78 -8.96 19.12
N ASN A 30 16.71 -8.20 18.92
CA ASN A 30 15.34 -8.67 18.99
C ASN A 30 14.74 -8.73 17.60
N GLU A 31 13.84 -9.68 17.39
CA GLU A 31 12.99 -9.71 16.20
C GLU A 31 12.09 -8.47 16.12
N VAL A 32 11.65 -8.17 14.90
CA VAL A 32 10.68 -7.10 14.64
C VAL A 32 9.31 -7.54 15.18
N ARG A 33 8.90 -7.00 16.34
CA ARG A 33 7.67 -7.42 17.05
C ARG A 33 6.70 -6.28 17.39
N PHE A 34 6.91 -5.07 16.85
CA PHE A 34 6.05 -3.92 17.16
C PHE A 34 4.84 -3.76 16.21
N LEU A 35 4.81 -4.53 15.13
CA LEU A 35 3.68 -4.60 14.20
C LEU A 35 2.69 -5.68 14.65
N ARG A 36 1.45 -5.60 14.16
CA ARG A 36 0.44 -6.65 14.35
C ARG A 36 0.95 -7.99 13.85
N GLN A 37 0.58 -9.07 14.55
CA GLN A 37 1.02 -10.42 14.22
C GLN A 37 0.61 -10.85 12.80
N SER A 38 -0.56 -10.45 12.32
CA SER A 38 -1.01 -10.72 10.96
C SER A 38 -0.13 -10.07 9.89
N ILE A 39 0.42 -8.89 10.16
CA ILE A 39 1.38 -8.27 9.24
C ILE A 39 2.70 -9.04 9.28
N LEU A 40 3.15 -9.43 10.48
CA LEU A 40 4.42 -10.15 10.67
C LEU A 40 4.39 -11.56 10.08
N SER A 41 3.27 -12.29 10.17
CA SER A 41 3.12 -13.63 9.58
C SER A 41 3.34 -13.60 8.07
N ASP A 42 2.93 -12.51 7.44
CA ASP A 42 2.92 -12.33 5.99
C ASP A 42 4.09 -11.42 5.55
N SER A 43 5.08 -11.23 6.41
CA SER A 43 6.27 -10.44 6.12
C SER A 43 7.55 -11.27 6.25
N ARG A 44 8.57 -10.94 5.47
CA ARG A 44 9.91 -11.51 5.59
C ARG A 44 10.93 -10.37 5.55
N PHE A 45 11.67 -10.22 6.64
CA PHE A 45 12.67 -9.17 6.79
C PHE A 45 14.05 -9.80 6.93
N SER A 46 14.98 -9.34 6.11
CA SER A 46 16.33 -9.88 6.05
C SER A 46 17.37 -8.79 5.83
N ILE A 47 18.61 -9.12 6.17
CA ILE A 47 19.78 -8.25 6.05
C ILE A 47 20.86 -8.93 5.21
N ASP A 48 21.50 -8.17 4.32
CA ASP A 48 22.62 -8.63 3.51
C ASP A 48 23.97 -8.45 4.23
N GLN A 49 25.07 -8.83 3.56
CA GLN A 49 26.43 -8.74 4.10
C GLN A 49 26.90 -7.28 4.28
N ASP A 50 26.33 -6.36 3.52
CA ASP A 50 26.64 -4.92 3.56
C ASP A 50 25.78 -4.18 4.62
N GLY A 51 24.87 -4.89 5.29
CA GLY A 51 23.98 -4.34 6.30
C GLY A 51 22.71 -3.68 5.75
N ASN A 52 22.44 -3.79 4.45
CA ASN A 52 21.21 -3.32 3.82
C ASN A 52 20.07 -4.30 4.06
N TRP A 53 18.84 -3.78 4.07
CA TRP A 53 17.68 -4.63 4.35
C TRP A 53 16.92 -4.97 3.09
N HIS A 54 16.42 -6.20 3.07
CA HIS A 54 15.46 -6.68 2.11
C HIS A 54 14.16 -6.99 2.86
N LEU A 55 13.15 -6.17 2.59
CA LEU A 55 11.85 -6.22 3.24
C LEU A 55 10.82 -6.72 2.24
N ARG A 56 10.14 -7.82 2.57
CA ARG A 56 8.99 -8.33 1.83
C ARG A 56 7.75 -8.22 2.69
N PHE A 57 6.73 -7.57 2.17
CA PHE A 57 5.42 -7.43 2.80
C PHE A 57 4.36 -8.15 1.97
N PHE A 58 3.33 -8.67 2.63
CA PHE A 58 2.20 -9.37 1.99
C PHE A 58 2.65 -10.58 1.15
N VAL A 59 3.61 -11.33 1.70
CA VAL A 59 4.18 -12.52 1.07
C VAL A 59 3.09 -13.56 0.82
N ASP A 60 3.24 -14.31 -0.28
CA ASP A 60 2.29 -15.32 -0.74
C ASP A 60 0.91 -14.74 -1.16
N THR A 61 0.85 -13.43 -1.41
CA THR A 61 -0.32 -12.77 -2.00
C THR A 61 0.05 -12.10 -3.33
N GLU A 62 -0.95 -11.79 -4.16
CA GLU A 62 -0.76 -11.00 -5.38
C GLU A 62 -0.30 -9.56 -5.10
N PHE A 63 -0.39 -9.10 -3.84
CA PHE A 63 0.00 -7.77 -3.40
C PHE A 63 1.43 -7.72 -2.86
N GLU A 64 2.21 -8.80 -2.97
CA GLU A 64 3.56 -8.85 -2.40
C GLU A 64 4.39 -7.64 -2.85
N GLN A 65 4.90 -6.88 -1.88
CA GLN A 65 5.80 -5.76 -2.13
C GLN A 65 7.19 -6.08 -1.62
N ARG A 66 8.17 -5.95 -2.52
CA ARG A 66 9.58 -6.16 -2.22
C ARG A 66 10.28 -4.80 -2.21
N LEU A 67 10.88 -4.47 -1.07
CA LEU A 67 11.57 -3.21 -0.84
C LEU A 67 13.02 -3.48 -0.45
N PHE A 68 13.92 -2.68 -1.00
CA PHE A 68 15.32 -2.65 -0.63
C PHE A 68 15.61 -1.38 0.16
N VAL A 69 16.27 -1.51 1.30
CA VAL A 69 16.60 -0.40 2.19
C VAL A 69 18.10 -0.29 2.30
N ARG A 70 18.64 0.79 1.75
CA ARG A 70 20.07 1.09 1.79
C ARG A 70 20.40 1.97 2.98
N PHE A 71 21.50 1.65 3.66
CA PHE A 71 22.07 2.46 4.74
C PHE A 71 23.40 3.08 4.30
N LEU A 72 23.49 4.39 4.37
CA LEU A 72 24.73 5.15 4.17
C LEU A 72 25.07 5.82 5.50
N VAL A 73 26.32 5.66 5.95
CA VAL A 73 26.79 6.20 7.23
C VAL A 73 28.09 6.95 7.00
N ALA A 74 28.19 8.16 7.55
CA ALA A 74 29.39 8.99 7.46
C ALA A 74 29.50 9.96 8.65
N ASP A 75 30.71 10.41 8.94
CA ASP A 75 30.99 11.36 10.02
C ASP A 75 30.55 12.80 9.71
N ASN A 76 30.27 13.10 8.44
CA ASN A 76 29.79 14.41 8.01
C ASN A 76 28.94 14.32 6.74
N VAL A 77 28.23 15.41 6.47
CA VAL A 77 27.27 15.53 5.37
C VAL A 77 27.97 15.44 4.01
N GLU A 78 29.15 16.05 3.85
CA GLU A 78 29.90 16.04 2.59
C GLU A 78 30.33 14.63 2.19
N ALA A 79 30.82 13.84 3.15
CA ALA A 79 31.19 12.45 2.95
C ALA A 79 29.96 11.59 2.61
N LEU A 80 28.83 11.81 3.29
CA LEU A 80 27.57 11.12 3.01
C LEU A 80 27.08 11.39 1.57
N ARG A 81 27.16 12.65 1.13
CA ARG A 81 26.79 13.04 -0.24
C ARG A 81 27.73 12.45 -1.30
N LYS A 82 29.03 12.38 -1.01
CA LYS A 82 29.99 11.71 -1.90
C LYS A 82 29.68 10.22 -2.07
N GLN A 83 29.41 9.51 -0.98
CA GLN A 83 28.98 8.10 -1.03
C GLN A 83 27.69 7.93 -1.84
N GLN A 84 26.70 8.81 -1.59
CA GLN A 84 25.43 8.80 -2.31
C GLN A 84 25.62 9.03 -3.82
N ALA A 85 26.50 9.96 -4.22
CA ALA A 85 26.80 10.25 -5.62
C ALA A 85 27.52 9.09 -6.32
N GLN A 86 28.57 8.55 -5.71
CA GLN A 86 29.35 7.43 -6.26
C GLN A 86 28.50 6.18 -6.50
N GLN A 87 27.53 5.91 -5.63
CA GLN A 87 26.68 4.73 -5.77
C GLN A 87 25.43 4.95 -6.65
N ARG A 88 25.04 6.18 -6.97
CA ARG A 88 24.01 6.43 -7.99
C ARG A 88 24.46 5.96 -9.37
N ASP A 89 25.75 6.07 -9.67
CA ASP A 89 26.32 5.64 -10.94
C ASP A 89 26.45 4.12 -11.07
N TYR A 90 26.49 3.38 -9.95
CA TYR A 90 26.87 1.96 -9.96
C TYR A 90 25.68 0.98 -9.99
N ASN A 91 24.48 1.30 -9.47
CA ASN A 91 23.49 0.22 -9.24
C ASN A 91 21.99 0.54 -9.20
N LEU A 92 21.50 1.75 -9.51
CA LEU A 92 20.07 2.03 -9.34
C LEU A 92 19.43 2.69 -10.58
N LYS A 93 18.86 1.85 -11.45
CA LYS A 93 17.89 2.27 -12.49
C LYS A 93 16.59 2.85 -11.90
N PHE A 94 16.38 2.70 -10.59
CA PHE A 94 15.12 3.05 -9.91
C PHE A 94 15.30 4.25 -8.98
N LYS A 95 14.32 5.16 -9.02
CA LYS A 95 14.20 6.27 -8.08
C LYS A 95 13.80 5.71 -6.70
N TYR A 96 14.39 6.24 -5.62
CA TYR A 96 13.97 5.92 -4.27
C TYR A 96 12.51 6.35 -4.05
N LEU A 97 11.78 5.59 -3.23
CA LEU A 97 10.42 5.88 -2.80
C LEU A 97 10.42 6.94 -1.70
N THR A 98 11.33 6.80 -0.73
CA THR A 98 11.48 7.74 0.38
C THR A 98 12.89 7.68 0.97
N ARG A 99 13.23 8.72 1.76
CA ARG A 99 14.50 8.86 2.46
C ARG A 99 14.29 9.17 3.92
N LEU A 100 15.16 8.68 4.78
CA LEU A 100 15.19 9.08 6.17
C LEU A 100 16.59 9.53 6.55
N VAL A 101 16.69 10.63 7.29
CA VAL A 101 17.96 11.20 7.75
C VAL A 101 18.03 11.09 9.25
N PHE A 102 19.07 10.45 9.75
CA PHE A 102 19.37 10.36 11.17
C PHE A 102 20.61 11.16 11.50
N SER A 103 20.54 11.86 12.62
CA SER A 103 21.71 12.44 13.28
C SER A 103 21.46 12.58 14.78
N HIS A 104 22.53 12.71 15.55
CA HIS A 104 22.44 12.96 16.98
C HIS A 104 22.12 14.43 17.25
N LEU A 105 21.22 14.73 18.19
CA LEU A 105 20.93 16.08 18.63
C LEU A 105 22.19 16.76 19.16
N PRO A 106 22.46 18.01 18.76
CA PRO A 106 23.64 18.69 19.22
C PRO A 106 23.45 19.09 20.68
N THR A 107 24.56 19.20 21.41
CA THR A 107 24.52 19.56 22.85
C THR A 107 24.17 21.03 23.05
N LYS A 108 24.44 21.88 22.04
CA LYS A 108 24.12 23.30 22.08
C LYS A 108 22.91 23.58 21.19
N GLU A 109 21.91 24.24 21.76
CA GLU A 109 20.66 24.57 21.06
C GLU A 109 20.89 25.43 19.81
N LYS A 110 21.90 26.32 19.84
CA LYS A 110 22.29 27.16 18.71
C LYS A 110 22.78 26.38 17.48
N GLU A 111 23.14 25.10 17.64
CA GLU A 111 23.62 24.24 16.54
C GLU A 111 22.48 23.44 15.89
N ILE A 112 21.28 23.42 16.49
CA ILE A 112 20.13 22.65 15.99
C ILE A 112 19.71 23.15 14.61
N ASP A 113 19.52 24.46 14.43
CA ASP A 113 19.04 25.01 13.16
C ASP A 113 20.00 24.67 12.00
N SER A 114 21.31 24.83 12.20
CA SER A 114 22.31 24.44 11.21
C SER A 114 22.24 22.95 10.85
N GLN A 115 22.04 22.08 11.85
CA GLN A 115 21.89 20.65 11.64
C GLN A 115 20.59 20.28 10.91
N VAL A 116 19.50 21.01 11.17
CA VAL A 116 18.23 20.82 10.45
C VAL A 116 18.35 21.22 8.99
N LEU A 117 19.03 22.33 8.70
CA LEU A 117 19.29 22.76 7.32
C LEU A 117 20.13 21.73 6.57
N GLN A 118 21.16 21.17 7.22
CA GLN A 118 21.96 20.07 6.68
C GLN A 118 21.11 18.82 6.40
N ALA A 119 20.26 18.41 7.35
CA ALA A 119 19.34 17.30 7.17
C ALA A 119 18.32 17.56 6.05
N SER A 120 17.84 18.81 5.92
CA SER A 120 16.96 19.26 4.84
C SER A 120 17.61 19.07 3.47
N ARG A 121 18.89 19.46 3.34
CA ARG A 121 19.67 19.28 2.11
C ARG A 121 19.82 17.81 1.76
N ILE A 122 20.05 16.93 2.74
CA ILE A 122 20.16 15.48 2.49
C ILE A 122 18.80 14.90 2.05
N LEU A 123 17.71 15.29 2.73
CA LEU A 123 16.38 14.74 2.50
C LEU A 123 15.79 15.22 1.16
N LYS A 124 15.86 16.53 0.88
CA LYS A 124 15.11 17.21 -0.19
C LYS A 124 15.96 17.90 -1.25
N ASP A 125 17.28 17.92 -1.08
CA ASP A 125 18.20 18.74 -1.89
C ASP A 125 17.94 20.26 -1.76
N THR A 126 17.23 20.70 -0.70
CA THR A 126 16.88 22.10 -0.39
C THR A 126 17.14 22.44 1.08
N GLU A 127 17.09 23.72 1.44
CA GLU A 127 17.16 24.21 2.83
C GLU A 127 15.81 24.74 3.33
N SER A 128 14.72 24.11 2.87
CA SER A 128 13.36 24.61 3.15
C SER A 128 12.84 24.22 4.53
N ILE A 129 13.49 23.27 5.21
CA ILE A 129 13.10 22.82 6.54
C ILE A 129 14.03 23.49 7.55
N THR A 130 13.42 24.19 8.50
CA THR A 130 14.08 24.87 9.63
C THR A 130 13.64 24.24 10.94
N GLU A 131 14.28 24.60 12.05
CA GLU A 131 13.95 24.07 13.39
C GLU A 131 12.46 24.20 13.75
N GLN A 132 11.81 25.28 13.34
CA GLN A 132 10.39 25.56 13.65
C GLN A 132 9.42 24.54 13.06
N HIS A 133 9.84 23.81 12.02
CA HIS A 133 9.04 22.75 11.41
C HIS A 133 9.15 21.43 12.17
N LEU A 134 10.11 21.30 13.09
CA LEU A 134 10.29 20.07 13.82
C LEU A 134 9.22 19.92 14.90
N PHE A 135 8.58 18.76 14.94
CA PHE A 135 7.87 18.33 16.14
C PHE A 135 8.88 17.79 17.17
N LYS A 136 8.50 17.87 18.45
CA LYS A 136 9.30 17.40 19.57
C LYS A 136 8.64 16.21 20.23
N THR A 137 9.42 15.18 20.49
CA THR A 137 9.04 14.05 21.34
C THR A 137 9.99 13.97 22.53
N ASP A 138 9.79 12.96 23.39
CA ASP A 138 10.63 12.75 24.56
C ASP A 138 12.08 12.40 24.20
N TYR A 139 12.33 11.77 23.04
CA TYR A 139 13.64 11.21 22.69
C TYR A 139 14.21 11.69 21.36
N TYR A 140 13.43 12.35 20.51
CA TYR A 140 13.94 12.95 19.26
C TYR A 140 13.17 14.21 18.87
N ARG A 141 13.80 15.05 18.04
CA ARG A 141 13.11 16.07 17.26
C ARG A 141 12.97 15.57 15.83
N GLY A 142 11.78 15.68 15.26
CA GLY A 142 11.47 15.05 13.99
C GLY A 142 10.75 15.96 13.02
N TYR A 143 10.85 15.64 11.73
CA TYR A 143 10.03 16.21 10.67
C TYR A 143 9.67 15.09 9.72
N ILE A 144 8.39 14.98 9.34
CA ILE A 144 7.92 13.98 8.39
C ILE A 144 7.09 14.69 7.32
N ASP A 145 7.32 14.32 6.05
CA ASP A 145 6.50 14.72 4.93
C ASP A 145 6.42 13.63 3.86
N GLY A 146 5.76 13.94 2.73
CA GLY A 146 5.61 13.02 1.61
C GLY A 146 6.93 12.53 0.99
N ARG A 147 8.09 13.14 1.30
CA ARG A 147 9.41 12.69 0.81
C ARG A 147 10.17 11.86 1.84
N GLY A 148 9.84 11.96 3.12
CA GLY A 148 10.39 11.10 4.16
C GLY A 148 10.56 11.80 5.51
N GLU A 149 11.64 11.48 6.23
CA GLU A 149 11.80 11.88 7.63
C GLU A 149 13.17 12.47 7.94
N ILE A 150 13.19 13.51 8.78
CA ILE A 150 14.37 13.93 9.56
C ILE A 150 14.17 13.43 10.99
N PHE A 151 15.15 12.71 11.53
CA PHE A 151 15.15 12.13 12.86
C PHE A 151 16.40 12.57 13.63
N LEU A 152 16.26 13.57 14.49
CA LEU A 152 17.35 14.06 15.34
C LEU A 152 17.22 13.47 16.74
N SER A 153 18.00 12.42 17.04
CA SER A 153 17.86 11.64 18.27
C SER A 153 18.68 12.19 19.42
N LYS A 154 18.19 12.05 20.66
CA LYS A 154 19.00 12.23 21.88
C LYS A 154 20.01 11.09 22.11
N TYR A 155 19.93 10.00 21.32
CA TYR A 155 20.74 8.80 21.49
C TYR A 155 21.54 8.48 20.22
N ALA A 156 22.79 8.08 20.38
CA ALA A 156 23.71 7.87 19.24
C ALA A 156 23.36 6.66 18.36
N ASN A 157 22.72 5.63 18.92
CA ASN A 157 22.29 4.43 18.19
C ASN A 157 20.81 4.14 18.50
N ASP A 158 19.93 4.90 17.84
CA ASP A 158 18.51 4.86 18.15
C ASP A 158 17.81 3.73 17.37
N ALA A 159 17.46 2.67 18.10
CA ALA A 159 16.65 1.58 17.57
C ALA A 159 15.28 2.03 17.06
N ASN A 160 14.74 3.14 17.54
CA ASN A 160 13.50 3.70 17.02
C ASN A 160 13.67 4.24 15.60
N PHE A 161 14.83 4.76 15.22
CA PHE A 161 15.09 5.14 13.83
C PHE A 161 14.98 3.94 12.87
N LYS A 162 15.50 2.78 13.30
CA LYS A 162 15.34 1.50 12.60
C LYS A 162 13.86 1.06 12.52
N ARG A 163 13.09 1.26 13.58
CA ARG A 163 11.63 0.97 13.58
C ARG A 163 10.86 1.91 12.67
N HIS A 164 11.18 3.20 12.67
CA HIS A 164 10.63 4.20 11.76
C HIS A 164 10.91 3.83 10.31
N THR A 165 12.13 3.37 10.01
CA THR A 165 12.47 2.88 8.67
C THR A 165 11.52 1.77 8.21
N ILE A 166 11.18 0.81 9.07
CA ILE A 166 10.21 -0.25 8.76
C ILE A 166 8.79 0.32 8.59
N LEU A 167 8.37 1.29 9.41
CA LEU A 167 7.06 1.93 9.27
C LEU A 167 6.93 2.70 7.95
N HIS A 168 7.96 3.45 7.57
CA HIS A 168 8.06 4.11 6.28
C HIS A 168 8.02 3.09 5.14
N ALA A 169 8.76 1.98 5.25
CA ALA A 169 8.72 0.90 4.25
C ALA A 169 7.32 0.27 4.13
N LEU A 170 6.66 -0.01 5.24
CA LEU A 170 5.30 -0.55 5.25
C LEU A 170 4.29 0.41 4.61
N ALA A 171 4.40 1.72 4.92
CA ALA A 171 3.55 2.72 4.29
C ALA A 171 3.76 2.78 2.77
N GLN A 172 5.01 2.72 2.31
CA GLN A 172 5.31 2.64 0.88
C GLN A 172 4.79 1.36 0.26
N ALA A 173 4.86 0.21 0.95
CA ALA A 173 4.29 -1.04 0.50
C ALA A 173 2.76 -0.95 0.31
N TYR A 174 2.04 -0.34 1.27
CA TYR A 174 0.61 -0.08 1.09
C TYR A 174 0.34 0.83 -0.11
N MET A 175 1.09 1.92 -0.26
CA MET A 175 0.93 2.85 -1.38
C MET A 175 1.16 2.17 -2.73
N LEU A 176 2.16 1.31 -2.84
CA LEU A 176 2.43 0.53 -4.05
C LEU A 176 1.30 -0.45 -4.37
N ALA A 177 0.85 -1.23 -3.38
CA ALA A 177 -0.26 -2.18 -3.56
C ALA A 177 -1.56 -1.46 -3.98
N MET A 178 -1.89 -0.35 -3.32
CA MET A 178 -3.04 0.48 -3.70
C MET A 178 -2.88 1.10 -5.10
N SER A 179 -1.68 1.51 -5.48
CA SER A 179 -1.38 2.01 -6.84
C SER A 179 -1.59 0.94 -7.90
N GLN A 180 -1.17 -0.30 -7.65
CA GLN A 180 -1.41 -1.44 -8.54
C GLN A 180 -2.91 -1.68 -8.74
N LEU A 181 -3.70 -1.67 -7.66
CA LEU A 181 -5.17 -1.78 -7.73
C LEU A 181 -5.79 -0.61 -8.52
N LYS A 182 -5.37 0.64 -8.24
CA LYS A 182 -5.82 1.83 -8.97
C LYS A 182 -5.52 1.73 -10.47
N HIS A 183 -4.31 1.28 -10.83
CA HIS A 183 -3.91 1.11 -12.23
C HIS A 183 -4.78 0.06 -12.94
N ARG A 184 -5.07 -1.07 -12.29
CA ARG A 184 -5.97 -2.11 -12.81
C ARG A 184 -7.42 -1.64 -12.95
N LEU A 185 -7.87 -0.71 -12.12
CA LEU A 185 -9.21 -0.12 -12.17
C LEU A 185 -9.39 0.87 -13.33
N ARG A 186 -8.31 1.56 -13.74
CA ARG A 186 -8.38 2.68 -14.70
C ARG A 186 -9.05 2.33 -16.03
N PRO A 187 -8.75 1.20 -16.71
CA PRO A 187 -9.39 0.87 -17.99
C PRO A 187 -10.91 0.70 -17.88
N SER A 188 -11.40 0.18 -16.76
CA SER A 188 -12.84 -0.03 -16.51
C SER A 188 -13.61 1.26 -16.29
N LEU A 189 -12.97 2.30 -15.78
CA LEU A 189 -13.60 3.62 -15.57
C LEU A 189 -13.76 4.42 -16.87
N VAL A 190 -13.06 4.05 -17.96
CA VAL A 190 -13.10 4.76 -19.26
C VAL A 190 -14.09 4.12 -20.24
N GLY A 191 -14.96 3.21 -19.76
CA GLY A 191 -15.99 2.56 -20.59
C GLY A 191 -15.46 1.50 -21.56
N GLN A 192 -14.21 1.07 -21.39
CA GLN A 192 -13.55 0.04 -22.22
C GLN A 192 -13.21 -1.24 -21.45
N GLY A 193 -13.59 -1.35 -20.17
CA GLY A 193 -13.17 -2.48 -19.34
C GLY A 193 -14.14 -3.65 -19.34
N ASP A 194 -13.58 -4.85 -19.34
CA ASP A 194 -14.29 -6.09 -19.09
C ASP A 194 -14.84 -6.12 -17.65
N ILE A 195 -16.13 -6.37 -17.51
CA ILE A 195 -16.84 -6.49 -16.23
C ILE A 195 -16.21 -7.54 -15.30
N ARG A 196 -15.58 -8.58 -15.88
CA ARG A 196 -14.86 -9.62 -15.12
C ARG A 196 -13.61 -9.06 -14.46
N VAL A 197 -12.88 -8.19 -15.17
CA VAL A 197 -11.70 -7.50 -14.63
C VAL A 197 -12.13 -6.59 -13.47
N LEU A 198 -13.26 -5.92 -13.63
CA LEU A 198 -13.81 -5.05 -12.60
C LEU A 198 -14.16 -5.81 -11.32
N ARG A 199 -14.84 -6.96 -11.48
CA ARG A 199 -15.16 -7.88 -10.38
C ARG A 199 -13.90 -8.41 -9.71
N ALA A 200 -12.86 -8.76 -10.48
CA ALA A 200 -11.59 -9.22 -9.93
C ALA A 200 -10.93 -8.12 -9.08
N VAL A 201 -10.83 -6.88 -9.59
CA VAL A 201 -10.25 -5.75 -8.84
C VAL A 201 -11.00 -5.48 -7.54
N TYR A 202 -12.34 -5.59 -7.54
CA TYR A 202 -13.14 -5.49 -6.32
C TYR A 202 -12.77 -6.58 -5.30
N GLN A 203 -12.73 -7.84 -5.74
CA GLN A 203 -12.39 -8.98 -4.86
C GLN A 203 -10.98 -8.83 -4.29
N ASP A 204 -10.04 -8.41 -5.11
CA ASP A 204 -8.65 -8.21 -4.73
C ASP A 204 -8.52 -7.05 -3.72
N PHE A 205 -9.24 -5.95 -3.93
CA PHE A 205 -9.29 -4.86 -2.95
C PHE A 205 -9.85 -5.30 -1.59
N VAL A 206 -10.93 -6.09 -1.60
CA VAL A 206 -11.53 -6.63 -0.36
C VAL A 206 -10.55 -7.56 0.34
N ARG A 207 -9.89 -8.46 -0.40
CA ARG A 207 -8.85 -9.37 0.15
C ARG A 207 -7.67 -8.60 0.72
N PHE A 208 -7.16 -7.60 0.00
CA PHE A 208 -6.09 -6.73 0.48
C PHE A 208 -6.49 -6.02 1.78
N ASN A 209 -7.70 -5.45 1.84
CA ASN A 209 -8.17 -4.76 3.04
C ASN A 209 -8.40 -5.68 4.23
N ALA A 210 -8.87 -6.90 3.99
CA ALA A 210 -9.14 -7.87 5.05
C ALA A 210 -7.85 -8.46 5.65
N ASN A 211 -6.88 -8.78 4.79
CA ASN A 211 -5.72 -9.59 5.19
C ASN A 211 -4.45 -8.74 5.38
N CYS A 212 -4.26 -7.70 4.59
CA CYS A 212 -2.98 -7.00 4.49
C CYS A 212 -3.02 -5.60 5.11
N PHE A 213 -4.10 -4.84 4.88
CA PHE A 213 -4.17 -3.42 5.27
C PHE A 213 -4.73 -3.20 6.67
N TYR A 214 -3.98 -2.47 7.49
CA TYR A 214 -4.42 -2.02 8.80
C TYR A 214 -4.25 -0.51 8.92
N MET A 215 -5.32 0.20 9.29
CA MET A 215 -5.26 1.64 9.58
C MET A 215 -4.31 1.97 10.74
N GLN A 216 -4.16 1.04 11.69
CA GLN A 216 -3.18 1.10 12.77
C GLN A 216 -2.39 -0.23 12.79
N PRO A 217 -1.28 -0.35 12.05
CA PRO A 217 -0.50 -1.58 11.93
C PRO A 217 0.40 -1.85 13.14
N VAL A 218 0.58 -0.87 14.03
CA VAL A 218 1.40 -0.98 15.25
C VAL A 218 0.55 -1.54 16.41
N LEU A 219 1.17 -2.33 17.29
CA LEU A 219 0.53 -2.81 18.52
C LEU A 219 0.26 -1.64 19.50
N TYR A 220 -0.93 -1.62 20.09
CA TYR A 220 -1.37 -0.52 20.97
C TYR A 220 -0.54 -0.36 22.25
N ASP A 221 0.17 -1.40 22.70
CA ASP A 221 1.09 -1.36 23.83
C ASP A 221 2.40 -0.60 23.52
N ARG A 222 2.56 -0.09 22.29
CA ARG A 222 3.70 0.71 21.82
C ARG A 222 3.26 2.14 21.44
N PRO A 223 2.86 2.98 22.41
CA PRO A 223 2.25 4.29 22.13
C PRO A 223 3.13 5.20 21.27
N SER A 224 4.43 5.26 21.52
CA SER A 224 5.36 6.08 20.72
C SER A 224 5.45 5.64 19.26
N MET A 225 5.31 4.35 18.98
CA MET A 225 5.31 3.82 17.61
C MET A 225 3.94 3.99 16.95
N CYS A 226 2.85 3.93 17.71
CA CYS A 226 1.52 4.30 17.21
C CYS A 226 1.48 5.77 16.77
N GLU A 227 2.09 6.66 17.55
CA GLU A 227 2.21 8.08 17.25
C GLU A 227 3.12 8.34 16.03
N ALA A 228 4.20 7.58 15.90
CA ALA A 228 5.05 7.62 14.70
C ALA A 228 4.27 7.20 13.45
N TRP A 229 3.49 6.10 13.54
CA TRP A 229 2.64 5.65 12.44
C TRP A 229 1.62 6.71 12.02
N GLN A 230 0.96 7.38 12.99
CA GLN A 230 -0.01 8.44 12.68
C GLN A 230 0.63 9.56 11.87
N ARG A 231 1.82 10.04 12.24
CA ARG A 231 2.53 11.07 11.47
C ARG A 231 2.90 10.61 10.06
N ILE A 232 3.31 9.34 9.92
CA ILE A 232 3.61 8.73 8.61
C ILE A 232 2.35 8.62 7.76
N ASP A 233 1.23 8.19 8.34
CA ASP A 233 -0.06 8.12 7.68
C ASP A 233 -0.53 9.51 7.23
N ASP A 234 -0.41 10.53 8.09
CA ASP A 234 -0.79 11.90 7.72
C ASP A 234 0.07 12.45 6.56
N ALA A 235 1.37 12.17 6.58
CA ALA A 235 2.31 12.64 5.57
C ALA A 235 2.15 11.96 4.22
N TYR A 236 1.93 10.64 4.21
CA TYR A 236 1.75 9.84 2.98
C TYR A 236 0.28 9.69 2.57
N ARG A 237 -0.64 10.07 3.46
CA ARG A 237 -2.09 9.95 3.31
C ARG A 237 -2.54 8.50 3.11
N VAL A 238 -1.87 7.51 3.69
CA VAL A 238 -2.10 6.08 3.44
C VAL A 238 -3.59 5.70 3.63
N CYS A 239 -4.18 6.05 4.76
CA CYS A 239 -5.58 5.77 5.06
C CYS A 239 -6.54 6.58 4.19
N ALA A 240 -6.18 7.80 3.80
CA ALA A 240 -7.01 8.59 2.89
C ALA A 240 -6.99 8.02 1.47
N GLU A 241 -5.83 7.55 1.01
CA GLU A 241 -5.66 6.91 -0.30
C GLU A 241 -6.42 5.59 -0.40
N ASN A 242 -6.45 4.80 0.68
CA ASN A 242 -7.27 3.58 0.77
C ASN A 242 -8.77 3.91 0.74
N ARG A 243 -9.20 4.95 1.48
CA ARG A 243 -10.61 5.41 1.45
C ARG A 243 -11.02 5.90 0.07
N GLU A 244 -10.16 6.67 -0.61
CA GLU A 244 -10.44 7.13 -1.97
C GLU A 244 -10.59 5.95 -2.94
N LEU A 245 -9.70 4.95 -2.84
CA LEU A 245 -9.80 3.72 -3.64
C LEU A 245 -11.10 2.96 -3.35
N PHE A 246 -11.48 2.86 -2.08
CA PHE A 246 -12.74 2.22 -1.68
C PHE A 246 -13.95 2.90 -2.30
N GLU A 247 -14.03 4.24 -2.24
CA GLU A 247 -15.15 4.97 -2.83
C GLU A 247 -15.21 4.79 -4.36
N LYS A 248 -14.06 4.81 -5.04
CA LYS A 248 -13.99 4.49 -6.48
C LYS A 248 -14.50 3.08 -6.80
N ILE A 249 -14.17 2.11 -5.95
CA ILE A 249 -14.59 0.71 -6.10
C ILE A 249 -16.08 0.52 -5.77
N LYS A 250 -16.66 1.30 -4.85
CA LYS A 250 -18.11 1.28 -4.58
C LYS A 250 -18.92 1.77 -5.77
N SER A 251 -18.53 2.88 -6.40
CA SER A 251 -19.22 3.37 -7.60
C SER A 251 -19.22 2.30 -8.71
N VAL A 252 -18.15 1.53 -8.77
CA VAL A 252 -17.99 0.38 -9.64
C VAL A 252 -18.91 -0.80 -9.27
N HIS A 253 -19.09 -1.09 -7.98
CA HIS A 253 -20.03 -2.12 -7.52
C HIS A 253 -21.47 -1.80 -7.93
N PHE A 254 -21.87 -0.53 -7.86
CA PHE A 254 -23.18 -0.10 -8.34
C PHE A 254 -23.38 -0.35 -9.85
N LEU A 255 -22.33 -0.15 -10.67
CA LEU A 255 -22.37 -0.51 -12.10
C LEU A 255 -22.53 -2.01 -12.32
N LEU A 256 -21.82 -2.84 -11.53
CA LEU A 256 -21.96 -4.30 -11.59
C LEU A 256 -23.39 -4.76 -11.26
N ASP A 257 -24.02 -4.14 -10.27
CA ASP A 257 -25.37 -4.49 -9.82
C ASP A 257 -26.42 -4.07 -10.85
N LEU A 258 -26.28 -2.87 -11.45
CA LEU A 258 -27.13 -2.43 -12.55
C LEU A 258 -27.08 -3.43 -13.72
N GLU A 259 -25.89 -3.80 -14.19
CA GLU A 259 -25.76 -4.72 -15.33
C GLU A 259 -26.29 -6.13 -15.02
N ASN A 260 -26.09 -6.62 -13.79
CA ASN A 260 -26.70 -7.90 -13.37
C ASN A 260 -28.24 -7.81 -13.38
N SER A 261 -28.80 -6.69 -12.90
CA SER A 261 -30.25 -6.48 -12.90
C SER A 261 -30.83 -6.38 -14.32
N GLU A 262 -30.12 -5.75 -15.25
CA GLU A 262 -30.49 -5.68 -16.68
C GLU A 262 -30.45 -7.07 -17.32
N LYS A 263 -29.40 -7.86 -17.06
CA LYS A 263 -29.31 -9.24 -17.56
C LYS A 263 -30.40 -10.15 -16.98
N GLU A 264 -30.73 -10.00 -15.71
CA GLU A 264 -31.85 -10.72 -15.09
C GLU A 264 -33.19 -10.31 -15.69
N ALA A 265 -33.39 -9.01 -15.97
CA ALA A 265 -34.58 -8.51 -16.65
C ALA A 265 -34.68 -9.07 -18.08
N GLU A 266 -33.60 -9.05 -18.86
CA GLU A 266 -33.56 -9.67 -20.19
C GLU A 266 -33.86 -11.18 -20.15
N HIS A 267 -33.31 -11.90 -19.18
CA HIS A 267 -33.58 -13.32 -19.01
C HIS A 267 -35.04 -13.58 -18.65
N ARG A 268 -35.63 -12.76 -17.78
CA ARG A 268 -37.06 -12.82 -17.45
C ARG A 268 -37.93 -12.50 -18.66
N GLU A 269 -37.60 -11.48 -19.45
CA GLU A 269 -38.32 -11.17 -20.69
C GLU A 269 -38.25 -12.32 -21.70
N LYS A 270 -37.06 -12.88 -21.94
CA LYS A 270 -36.90 -14.05 -22.83
C LYS A 270 -37.67 -15.26 -22.32
N SER A 271 -37.68 -15.50 -21.00
CA SER A 271 -38.45 -16.58 -20.39
C SER A 271 -39.96 -16.35 -20.50
N ASN A 272 -40.42 -15.13 -20.24
CA ASN A 272 -41.82 -14.74 -20.34
C ASN A 272 -42.32 -14.78 -21.78
N ALA A 273 -41.50 -14.37 -22.75
CA ALA A 273 -41.81 -14.49 -24.17
C ALA A 273 -41.98 -15.96 -24.60
N LYS A 274 -41.10 -16.86 -24.13
CA LYS A 274 -41.23 -18.30 -24.36
C LYS A 274 -42.48 -18.89 -23.70
N MET A 275 -42.77 -18.52 -22.44
CA MET A 275 -44.00 -18.95 -21.75
C MET A 275 -45.26 -18.42 -22.43
N SER A 276 -45.25 -17.17 -22.90
CA SER A 276 -46.33 -16.57 -23.67
C SER A 276 -46.59 -17.34 -24.96
N GLN A 277 -45.55 -17.66 -25.74
CA GLN A 277 -45.68 -18.49 -26.95
C GLN A 277 -46.23 -19.89 -26.63
N LEU A 278 -45.77 -20.52 -25.54
CA LEU A 278 -46.28 -21.82 -25.11
C LEU A 278 -47.77 -21.73 -24.74
N SER A 279 -48.17 -20.69 -24.01
CA SER A 279 -49.55 -20.47 -23.59
C SER A 279 -50.50 -20.22 -24.77
N ILE A 280 -50.07 -19.47 -25.79
CA ILE A 280 -50.82 -19.26 -27.04
C ILE A 280 -50.98 -20.58 -27.78
N THR A 281 -49.91 -21.39 -27.85
CA THR A 281 -49.95 -22.69 -28.53
C THR A 281 -50.92 -23.65 -27.85
N ILE A 282 -50.89 -23.72 -26.51
CA ILE A 282 -51.83 -24.54 -25.72
C ILE A 282 -53.27 -24.06 -25.94
N ALA A 283 -53.52 -22.75 -25.94
CA ALA A 283 -54.85 -22.20 -26.18
C ALA A 283 -55.39 -22.57 -27.57
N VAL A 284 -54.55 -22.49 -28.62
CA VAL A 284 -54.93 -22.90 -29.98
C VAL A 284 -55.28 -24.39 -30.05
N VAL A 285 -54.46 -25.26 -29.44
CA VAL A 285 -54.75 -26.70 -29.36
C VAL A 285 -56.07 -26.96 -28.62
N GLY A 286 -56.31 -26.25 -27.51
CA GLY A 286 -57.56 -26.34 -26.76
C GLY A 286 -58.78 -25.96 -27.59
N VAL A 287 -58.70 -24.89 -28.40
CA VAL A 287 -59.77 -24.48 -29.32
C VAL A 287 -60.01 -25.54 -30.40
N ILE A 288 -58.96 -26.13 -30.97
CA ILE A 288 -59.08 -27.19 -31.97
C ILE A 288 -59.76 -28.43 -31.37
N ILE A 289 -59.36 -28.85 -30.17
CA ILE A 289 -59.99 -29.98 -29.48
C ILE A 289 -61.46 -29.68 -29.23
N ALA A 290 -61.79 -28.51 -28.67
CA ALA A 290 -63.18 -28.11 -28.40
C ALA A 290 -64.05 -28.12 -29.66
N LEU A 291 -63.54 -27.59 -30.78
CA LEU A 291 -64.21 -27.62 -32.08
C LEU A 291 -64.37 -29.05 -32.61
N SER A 292 -63.38 -29.92 -32.42
CA SER A 292 -63.47 -31.32 -32.85
C SER A 292 -64.50 -32.11 -32.05
N THR A 293 -64.58 -31.91 -30.72
CA THR A 293 -65.63 -32.50 -29.87
C THR A 293 -67.02 -31.96 -30.24
N TRP A 294 -67.14 -30.66 -30.51
CA TRP A 294 -68.40 -30.07 -30.95
C TRP A 294 -68.84 -30.62 -32.32
N LEU A 295 -67.91 -30.77 -33.26
CA LEU A 295 -68.18 -31.39 -34.57
C LEU A 295 -68.58 -32.86 -34.47
N ILE A 296 -67.97 -33.62 -33.55
CA ILE A 296 -68.33 -35.02 -33.29
C ILE A 296 -69.75 -35.11 -32.71
N GLU A 297 -70.10 -34.25 -31.75
CA GLU A 297 -71.46 -34.17 -31.20
C GLU A 297 -72.50 -33.70 -32.23
N TYR A 298 -72.11 -32.80 -33.14
CA TYR A 298 -73.03 -32.21 -34.13
C TYR A 298 -73.23 -33.09 -35.38
N LEU A 299 -72.25 -33.92 -35.75
CA LEU A 299 -72.33 -34.79 -36.93
C LEU A 299 -72.93 -36.17 -36.65
N GLY A 300 -73.31 -36.47 -35.40
CA GLY A 300 -74.13 -37.64 -35.06
C GLY A 300 -73.47 -38.97 -35.40
N TYR A 301 -72.47 -39.35 -34.60
CA TYR A 301 -72.10 -40.75 -34.34
C TYR A 301 -72.29 -41.06 -32.86
#